data_AF-A0A1A8ZA67-F1
#
_entry.id   AF-A0A1A8ZA67-F1
#
_cell.length_a   1.000
_cell.length_b   1.000
_cell.length_c   1.000
_cell.angle_alpha   90.00
_cell.angle_beta   90.00
_cell.angle_gamma   90.00
#
_symmetry.space_group_name_H-M   'P 1'
#
loop_
_entity.id
_entity.type
_entity.pdbx_description
1 polymer ?
#
loop_
_entity_poly.entity_id
_entity_poly.type
_entity_poly.pdbx_seq_one_letter_code
_entity_poly.pdbx_strand_id
1 'polypeptide(L)'
;MPVGIAVSVVVNGERVDPADVLGAVTPLARENGVAVTQFGPLLLLAADEVGPLVALAEPLTVWWQGYGPTGGSGTAVLRFAGQYGVSELTYCRPDLAVEIVRATLLAESGPVHGPGKRPTALRRVAAQLVRPFRNGFTATEVQVIEEQGVLTVLLAGRDGDDTPRSLEFQACDPSHEQYDPDDDEGLCLLTEEHAPSFNGLLALRLARGSLRVRLTERATEELGLRSPALTVRLRLDRAELAALRAGLDRVFTLSTAHATPTIDLGAPNAHR
;
A
#
# COMPACT_ATOMS: atom_id res chain seq x y z
N MET A 1 27.01 -5.98 29.02
CA MET A 1 26.18 -4.92 29.63
C MET A 1 24.84 -4.98 28.92
N PRO A 2 23.71 -4.95 29.65
CA PRO A 2 22.39 -4.97 29.02
C PRO A 2 22.24 -3.75 28.11
N VAL A 3 21.68 -3.99 26.93
CA VAL A 3 21.32 -2.96 25.94
C VAL A 3 19.84 -2.64 26.08
N GLY A 4 19.47 -1.38 25.86
CA GLY A 4 18.08 -0.97 25.97
C GLY A 4 17.69 0.16 25.04
N ILE A 5 16.41 0.18 24.70
CA ILE A 5 15.77 1.22 23.89
C ILE A 5 14.48 1.66 24.59
N ALA A 6 14.17 2.95 24.51
CA ALA A 6 12.89 3.49 24.94
C ALA A 6 11.98 3.67 23.72
N VAL A 7 10.75 3.18 23.81
CA VAL A 7 9.71 3.31 22.79
C VAL A 7 8.62 4.21 23.32
N SER A 8 8.12 5.13 22.50
CA SER A 8 7.00 5.99 22.85
C SER A 8 6.19 6.37 21.62
N VAL A 9 4.88 6.55 21.80
CA VAL A 9 4.01 7.09 20.76
C VAL A 9 3.88 8.59 20.99
N VAL A 10 4.10 9.36 19.93
CA VAL A 10 3.97 10.83 19.94
C VAL A 10 2.87 11.22 18.96
N VAL A 11 1.86 11.95 19.43
CA VAL A 11 0.75 12.46 18.62
C VAL A 11 0.75 13.99 18.75
N ASN A 12 0.88 14.71 17.64
CA ASN A 12 0.94 16.18 17.63
C ASN A 12 2.04 16.74 18.56
N GLY A 13 3.17 16.04 18.66
CA GLY A 13 4.28 16.42 19.54
C GLY A 13 4.11 16.04 21.02
N GLU A 14 2.95 15.54 21.44
CA GLU A 14 2.68 15.09 22.80
C GLU A 14 2.84 13.56 22.92
N ARG A 15 3.46 13.10 24.01
CA ARG A 15 3.58 11.67 24.29
C ARG A 15 2.27 11.14 24.85
N VAL A 16 1.74 10.07 24.27
CA VAL A 16 0.50 9.42 24.71
C VAL A 16 0.81 8.15 25.51
N ASP A 17 -0.15 7.70 26.32
CA ASP A 17 -0.01 6.47 27.11
C ASP A 17 0.19 5.26 26.18
N PRO A 18 1.28 4.49 26.33
CA PRO A 18 1.57 3.35 25.48
C PRO A 18 0.82 2.08 25.91
N ALA A 19 -0.27 2.15 26.70
CA ALA A 19 -1.00 0.97 27.17
C ALA A 19 -1.35 -0.03 26.06
N ASP A 20 -1.75 0.45 24.89
CA ASP A 20 -2.06 -0.39 23.73
C ASP A 20 -0.78 -0.97 23.07
N VAL A 21 0.30 -0.19 23.04
CA VAL A 21 1.64 -0.64 22.61
C VAL A 21 2.13 -1.75 23.55
N LEU A 22 1.96 -1.57 24.86
CA LEU A 22 2.38 -2.51 25.89
C LEU A 22 1.66 -3.84 25.73
N GLY A 23 0.35 -3.82 25.46
CA GLY A 23 -0.44 -5.01 25.20
C GLY A 23 0.05 -5.83 24.00
N ALA A 24 0.44 -5.15 22.92
CA ALA A 24 0.95 -5.78 21.71
C ALA A 24 2.41 -6.28 21.85
N VAL A 25 3.26 -5.51 22.52
CA VAL A 25 4.72 -5.75 22.57
C VAL A 25 5.09 -6.75 23.65
N THR A 26 4.37 -6.80 24.77
CA THR A 26 4.74 -7.66 25.91
C THR A 26 4.81 -9.16 25.57
N PRO A 27 3.86 -9.75 24.81
CA PRO A 27 3.96 -11.15 24.39
C PRO A 27 5.21 -11.42 23.54
N LEU A 28 5.46 -10.57 22.53
CA LEU A 28 6.58 -10.68 21.60
C LEU A 28 7.93 -10.48 22.29
N ALA A 29 8.02 -9.50 23.19
CA ALA A 29 9.20 -9.25 23.98
C ALA A 29 9.53 -10.44 24.88
N ARG A 30 8.52 -11.05 25.51
CA ARG A 30 8.73 -12.25 26.35
C ARG A 30 9.26 -13.43 25.54
N GLU A 31 8.73 -13.65 24.33
CA GLU A 31 9.19 -14.73 23.44
C GLU A 31 10.65 -14.56 23.00
N ASN A 32 11.13 -13.31 22.93
CA ASN A 32 12.50 -12.99 22.53
C ASN A 32 13.45 -12.74 23.71
N GLY A 33 13.01 -12.96 24.96
CA GLY A 33 13.85 -12.71 26.14
C GLY A 33 14.13 -11.22 26.40
N VAL A 34 13.26 -10.33 25.94
CA VAL A 34 13.32 -8.89 26.15
C VAL A 34 12.46 -8.50 27.36
N ALA A 35 13.07 -7.81 28.32
CA ALA A 35 12.38 -7.23 29.46
C ALA A 35 11.65 -5.94 29.04
N VAL A 36 10.38 -5.82 29.41
CA VAL A 36 9.55 -4.64 29.16
C VAL A 36 9.23 -3.96 30.48
N THR A 37 9.56 -2.67 30.60
CA THR A 37 9.23 -1.86 31.78
C THR A 37 8.55 -0.56 31.34
N GLN A 38 7.37 -0.27 31.87
CA GLN A 38 6.69 1.00 31.62
C GLN A 38 7.21 2.08 32.58
N PHE A 39 7.51 3.26 32.04
CA PHE A 39 7.87 4.45 32.80
C PHE A 39 7.08 5.66 32.29
N GLY A 40 5.88 5.84 32.84
CA GLY A 40 4.92 6.84 32.34
C GLY A 40 4.56 6.55 30.87
N PRO A 41 4.76 7.51 29.93
CA PRO A 41 4.45 7.31 28.52
C PRO A 41 5.57 6.61 27.73
N LEU A 42 6.58 6.07 28.41
CA LEU A 42 7.70 5.35 27.79
C LEU A 42 7.61 3.86 28.09
N LEU A 43 7.96 3.04 27.10
CA LEU A 43 8.24 1.63 27.25
C LEU A 43 9.73 1.38 27.11
N LEU A 44 10.37 0.93 28.17
CA LEU A 44 11.77 0.52 28.15
C LEU A 44 11.84 -0.96 27.79
N LEU A 45 12.52 -1.25 26.68
CA LEU A 45 12.84 -2.59 26.21
C LEU A 45 14.31 -2.85 26.49
N ALA A 46 14.64 -3.91 27.21
CA ALA A 46 16.02 -4.25 27.57
C ALA A 46 16.32 -5.73 27.34
N ALA A 47 17.52 -6.02 26.87
CA ALA A 47 18.01 -7.39 26.64
C ALA A 47 19.52 -7.47 26.90
N ASP A 48 20.03 -8.69 27.10
CA ASP A 48 21.47 -8.92 27.29
C ASP A 48 22.26 -8.70 25.99
N GLU A 49 21.61 -8.85 24.84
CA GLU A 49 22.17 -8.72 23.50
C GLU A 49 21.25 -7.87 22.59
N VAL A 50 21.82 -7.32 21.51
CA VAL A 50 21.08 -6.48 20.53
C VAL A 50 20.12 -7.31 19.68
N GLY A 51 20.45 -8.57 19.36
CA GLY A 51 19.64 -9.44 18.50
C GLY A 51 18.17 -9.56 18.92
N PRO A 52 17.87 -9.86 20.20
CA PRO A 52 16.52 -9.83 20.75
C PRO A 52 15.73 -8.53 20.53
N LEU A 53 16.39 -7.37 20.59
CA LEU A 53 15.75 -6.08 20.34
C LEU A 53 15.48 -5.87 18.85
N VAL A 54 16.38 -6.32 17.97
CA VAL A 54 16.20 -6.27 16.51
C VAL A 54 15.04 -7.16 16.07
N ALA A 55 14.86 -8.32 16.70
CA ALA A 55 13.75 -9.23 16.41
C ALA A 55 12.36 -8.62 16.69
N LEU A 56 12.29 -7.55 17.48
CA LEU A 56 11.04 -6.82 17.73
C LEU A 56 10.72 -5.76 16.66
N ALA A 57 11.66 -5.41 15.78
CA ALA A 57 11.49 -4.33 14.82
C ALA A 57 10.33 -4.58 13.86
N GLU A 58 10.29 -5.74 13.20
CA GLU A 58 9.23 -6.09 12.25
C GLU A 58 7.85 -6.17 12.92
N PRO A 59 7.65 -6.89 14.05
CA PRO A 59 6.37 -6.91 14.75
C PRO A 59 5.90 -5.52 15.25
N LEU A 60 6.82 -4.68 15.71
CA LEU A 60 6.51 -3.31 16.15
C LEU A 60 6.08 -2.44 14.98
N THR A 61 6.76 -2.56 13.84
CA THR A 61 6.37 -1.87 12.60
C THR A 61 4.99 -2.34 12.13
N VAL A 62 4.75 -3.65 12.07
CA VAL A 62 3.43 -4.20 11.67
C VAL A 62 2.32 -3.72 12.60
N TRP A 63 2.55 -3.74 13.91
CA TRP A 63 1.59 -3.20 14.88
C TRP A 63 1.36 -1.70 14.68
N TRP A 64 2.43 -0.91 14.52
CA TRP A 64 2.34 0.54 14.33
C TRP A 64 1.53 0.90 13.09
N GLN A 65 1.77 0.21 11.98
CA GLN A 65 1.03 0.39 10.73
C GLN A 65 -0.44 -0.06 10.85
N GLY A 66 -0.76 -1.01 11.74
CA GLY A 66 -2.14 -1.44 11.99
C GLY A 66 -2.90 -0.63 13.05
N TYR A 67 -2.20 0.09 13.94
CA TYR A 67 -2.78 0.82 15.06
C TYR A 67 -2.84 2.34 14.85
N GLY A 68 -1.99 2.90 13.97
CA GLY A 68 -1.78 4.35 13.83
C GLY A 68 -3.08 5.17 13.90
N PRO A 69 -3.06 6.37 14.51
CA PRO A 69 -4.26 7.03 14.97
C PRO A 69 -5.27 7.24 13.83
N THR A 70 -6.37 6.51 13.94
CA THR A 70 -7.46 6.48 12.95
C THR A 70 -8.29 7.77 12.96
N GLY A 71 -8.15 8.61 14.00
CA GLY A 71 -8.92 9.83 14.19
C GLY A 71 -8.05 11.05 14.49
N GLY A 72 -7.71 11.83 13.47
CA GLY A 72 -7.11 13.16 13.61
C GLY A 72 -6.18 13.54 12.46
N SER A 73 -6.16 14.81 12.08
CA SER A 73 -5.24 15.39 11.08
C SER A 73 -3.81 15.57 11.63
N GLY A 74 -3.43 14.75 12.62
CA GLY A 74 -2.22 14.94 13.41
C GLY A 74 -1.08 14.03 12.96
N THR A 75 0.14 14.56 12.94
CA THR A 75 1.35 13.76 12.75
C THR A 75 1.55 12.85 13.96
N ALA A 76 1.44 11.55 13.76
CA ALA A 76 1.74 10.56 14.77
C ALA A 76 2.99 9.80 14.38
N VAL A 77 3.89 9.62 15.34
CA VAL A 77 5.16 8.91 15.15
C VAL A 77 5.41 7.93 16.29
N LEU A 78 5.93 6.75 15.95
CA LEU A 78 6.49 5.82 16.91
C LEU A 78 7.96 6.16 17.06
N ARG A 79 8.35 6.65 18.24
CA ARG A 79 9.69 7.14 18.53
C ARG A 79 10.49 6.10 19.30
N PHE A 80 11.69 5.80 18.81
CA PHE A 80 12.69 4.94 19.43
C PHE A 80 13.86 5.79 19.90
N ALA A 81 14.19 5.76 21.19
CA ALA A 81 15.33 6.47 21.76
C ALA A 81 16.33 5.46 22.34
N GLY A 82 17.56 5.50 21.84
CA GLY A 82 18.67 4.67 22.31
C GLY A 82 19.92 5.49 22.57
N GLN A 83 21.02 4.81 22.89
CA GLN A 83 22.31 5.46 23.17
C GLN A 83 22.90 6.24 22.00
N TYR A 84 22.43 5.99 20.77
CA TYR A 84 22.91 6.60 19.54
C TYR A 84 22.00 7.71 18.99
N GLY A 85 20.92 8.05 19.72
CA GLY A 85 19.99 9.10 19.33
C GLY A 85 18.55 8.63 19.30
N VAL A 86 17.75 9.36 18.52
CA VAL A 86 16.31 9.17 18.39
C VAL A 86 16.00 8.84 16.94
N SER A 87 15.27 7.75 16.72
CA SER A 87 14.70 7.38 15.43
C SER A 87 13.18 7.47 15.52
N GLU A 88 12.54 7.90 14.45
CA GLU A 88 11.10 8.06 14.37
C GLU A 88 10.58 7.25 13.20
N LEU A 89 9.57 6.44 13.46
CA LEU A 89 8.79 5.77 12.44
C LEU A 89 7.50 6.57 12.28
N THR A 90 7.39 7.31 11.19
CA THR A 90 6.15 7.98 10.79
C THR A 90 5.10 6.95 10.42
N TYR A 91 3.85 7.26 10.75
CA TYR A 91 2.73 6.49 10.26
C TYR A 91 2.52 6.83 8.78
N CYS A 92 3.08 6.03 7.88
CA CYS A 92 2.62 6.00 6.50
C CYS A 92 1.18 5.51 6.54
N ARG A 93 0.24 6.24 5.93
CA ARG A 93 -1.17 5.82 5.83
C ARG A 93 -1.49 5.22 4.45
N PRO A 94 -0.97 4.04 4.08
CA PRO A 94 -1.46 3.34 2.90
C PRO A 94 -2.93 2.95 3.08
N ASP A 95 -3.39 2.80 4.32
CA ASP A 95 -4.79 2.53 4.67
C ASP A 95 -5.73 3.70 4.41
N LEU A 96 -5.29 4.97 4.48
CA LEU A 96 -6.21 6.09 4.24
C LEU A 96 -6.44 6.37 2.77
N ALA A 97 -5.41 6.27 1.93
CA ALA A 97 -5.58 6.30 0.48
C ALA A 97 -6.51 5.17 0.07
N VAL A 98 -6.34 3.97 0.64
CA VAL A 98 -7.17 2.81 0.32
C VAL A 98 -8.55 2.83 1.00
N GLU A 99 -8.73 3.38 2.19
CA GLU A 99 -10.06 3.56 2.82
C GLU A 99 -10.86 4.68 2.16
N ILE A 100 -10.23 5.79 1.77
CA ILE A 100 -10.87 6.83 0.95
C ILE A 100 -11.31 6.20 -0.37
N VAL A 101 -10.45 5.41 -1.00
CA VAL A 101 -10.76 4.68 -2.23
C VAL A 101 -11.84 3.62 -2.03
N ARG A 102 -11.79 2.82 -0.97
CA ARG A 102 -12.77 1.78 -0.66
C ARG A 102 -14.10 2.40 -0.28
N ALA A 103 -14.09 3.51 0.46
CA ALA A 103 -15.27 4.29 0.79
C ALA A 103 -15.86 4.97 -0.45
N THR A 104 -15.05 5.53 -1.34
CA THR A 104 -15.48 6.09 -2.63
C THR A 104 -16.01 5.00 -3.56
N LEU A 105 -15.35 3.84 -3.64
CA LEU A 105 -15.85 2.66 -4.36
C LEU A 105 -17.20 2.18 -3.80
N LEU A 106 -17.37 2.12 -2.48
CA LEU A 106 -18.62 1.67 -1.87
C LEU A 106 -19.73 2.74 -1.95
N ALA A 107 -19.38 4.03 -1.93
CA ALA A 107 -20.32 5.15 -1.99
C ALA A 107 -20.76 5.48 -3.43
N GLU A 108 -19.83 5.50 -4.38
CA GLU A 108 -20.06 5.92 -5.77
C GLU A 108 -20.41 4.74 -6.70
N SER A 109 -19.87 3.53 -6.46
CA SER A 109 -20.24 2.34 -7.26
C SER A 109 -21.60 1.74 -6.87
N GLY A 110 -22.19 2.21 -5.78
CA GLY A 110 -23.39 1.63 -5.19
C GLY A 110 -23.16 0.23 -4.57
N PRO A 111 -24.19 -0.37 -3.95
CA PRO A 111 -24.07 -1.66 -3.29
C PRO A 111 -23.66 -2.76 -4.28
N VAL A 112 -22.77 -3.67 -3.84
CA VAL A 112 -22.26 -4.85 -4.57
C VAL A 112 -23.33 -5.49 -5.45
N HIS A 113 -24.55 -5.61 -4.91
CA HIS A 113 -25.77 -5.75 -5.69
C HIS A 113 -26.87 -4.88 -5.08
N GLY A 114 -27.67 -4.22 -5.91
CA GLY A 114 -28.99 -3.75 -5.47
C GLY A 114 -29.87 -4.93 -5.02
N PRO A 115 -30.95 -4.69 -4.25
CA PRO A 115 -31.90 -5.73 -3.87
C PRO A 115 -32.32 -6.55 -5.11
N GLY A 116 -32.03 -7.86 -5.12
CA GLY A 116 -32.33 -8.76 -6.23
C GLY A 116 -31.29 -8.90 -7.35
N LYS A 117 -30.11 -8.24 -7.26
CA LYS A 117 -29.09 -8.22 -8.34
C LYS A 117 -27.86 -9.11 -8.13
N ARG A 118 -27.88 -10.09 -7.21
CA ARG A 118 -26.78 -11.06 -7.07
C ARG A 118 -26.51 -11.76 -8.42
N PRO A 119 -25.24 -11.94 -8.86
CA PRO A 119 -24.93 -12.71 -10.04
C PRO A 119 -25.51 -14.10 -9.83
N THR A 120 -26.28 -14.53 -10.82
CA THR A 120 -26.89 -15.85 -10.84
C THR A 120 -25.81 -16.90 -10.64
N ALA A 121 -26.16 -18.04 -10.02
CA ALA A 121 -25.24 -19.15 -9.82
C ALA A 121 -24.51 -19.54 -11.13
N LEU A 122 -25.24 -19.46 -12.24
CA LEU A 122 -24.74 -19.67 -13.60
C LEU A 122 -23.59 -18.71 -13.98
N ARG A 123 -23.68 -17.43 -13.60
CA ARG A 123 -22.64 -16.43 -13.88
C ARG A 123 -21.39 -16.65 -13.03
N ARG A 124 -21.56 -17.10 -11.78
CA ARG A 124 -20.43 -17.44 -10.89
C ARG A 124 -19.70 -18.69 -11.37
N VAL A 125 -20.43 -19.74 -11.74
CA VAL A 125 -19.85 -20.96 -12.29
C VAL A 125 -19.13 -20.66 -13.62
N ALA A 126 -19.75 -19.87 -14.50
CA ALA A 126 -19.10 -19.44 -15.73
C ALA A 126 -17.80 -18.66 -15.43
N ALA A 127 -17.84 -17.68 -14.52
CA ALA A 127 -16.65 -16.93 -14.11
C ALA A 127 -15.55 -17.85 -13.56
N GLN A 128 -15.92 -18.81 -12.72
CA GLN A 128 -14.99 -19.79 -12.14
C GLN A 128 -14.34 -20.69 -13.21
N LEU A 129 -15.06 -21.01 -14.29
CA LEU A 129 -14.53 -21.77 -15.43
C LEU A 129 -13.60 -20.94 -16.33
N VAL A 130 -13.80 -19.63 -16.46
CA VAL A 130 -12.91 -18.76 -17.26
C VAL A 130 -11.74 -18.18 -16.45
N ARG A 131 -11.82 -18.20 -15.11
CA ARG A 131 -10.80 -17.69 -14.20
C ARG A 131 -9.38 -18.22 -14.46
N PRO A 132 -9.17 -19.51 -14.83
CA PRO A 132 -7.82 -20.00 -15.16
C PRO A 132 -7.21 -19.33 -16.41
N PHE A 133 -8.03 -18.76 -17.29
CA PHE A 133 -7.62 -18.22 -18.58
C PHE A 133 -7.65 -16.69 -18.62
N ARG A 134 -8.02 -16.03 -17.51
CA ARG A 134 -8.05 -14.57 -17.38
C ARG A 134 -7.31 -14.12 -16.14
N ASN A 135 -6.29 -13.30 -16.35
CA ASN A 135 -5.60 -12.58 -15.30
C ASN A 135 -5.93 -11.10 -15.42
N GLY A 136 -6.62 -10.56 -14.41
CA GLY A 136 -7.01 -9.15 -14.31
C GLY A 136 -8.51 -8.94 -14.17
N PHE A 137 -8.91 -7.68 -14.19
CA PHE A 137 -10.27 -7.24 -13.86
C PHE A 137 -10.74 -6.12 -14.79
N THR A 138 -11.99 -5.69 -14.63
CA THR A 138 -12.51 -4.51 -15.33
C THR A 138 -12.54 -3.34 -14.37
N ALA A 139 -11.63 -2.37 -14.57
CA ALA A 139 -11.66 -1.10 -13.87
C ALA A 139 -12.78 -0.22 -14.42
N THR A 140 -13.54 0.38 -13.51
CA THR A 140 -14.62 1.33 -13.79
C THR A 140 -14.37 2.68 -13.15
N GLU A 141 -13.31 2.78 -12.36
CA GLU A 141 -12.94 3.99 -11.64
C GLU A 141 -11.43 4.18 -11.73
N VAL A 142 -11.03 5.44 -11.80
CA VAL A 142 -9.64 5.86 -11.68
C VAL A 142 -9.56 7.04 -10.72
N GLN A 143 -8.55 7.03 -9.86
CA GLN A 143 -8.21 8.18 -9.04
C GLN A 143 -6.72 8.51 -9.20
N VAL A 144 -6.42 9.80 -9.23
CA VAL A 144 -5.06 10.32 -9.20
C VAL A 144 -5.00 11.25 -8.01
N ILE A 145 -4.20 10.88 -7.01
CA ILE A 145 -4.10 11.55 -5.71
C ILE A 145 -2.66 11.96 -5.51
N GLU A 146 -2.46 13.16 -4.97
CA GLU A 146 -1.14 13.67 -4.62
C GLU A 146 -1.21 14.22 -3.19
N GLU A 147 -0.55 13.54 -2.27
CA GLU A 147 -0.61 13.85 -0.84
C GLU A 147 0.75 13.57 -0.21
N GLN A 148 1.25 14.50 0.60
CA GLN A 148 2.51 14.35 1.36
C GLN A 148 3.70 13.94 0.47
N GLY A 149 3.77 14.48 -0.74
CA GLY A 149 4.84 14.16 -1.70
C GLY A 149 4.70 12.80 -2.37
N VAL A 150 3.62 12.05 -2.15
CA VAL A 150 3.37 10.79 -2.85
C VAL A 150 2.32 10.99 -3.91
N LEU A 151 2.67 10.63 -5.15
CA LEU A 151 1.73 10.55 -6.26
C LEU A 151 1.22 9.12 -6.38
N THR A 152 -0.11 8.98 -6.28
CA THR A 152 -0.82 7.72 -6.37
C THR A 152 -1.74 7.71 -7.57
N VAL A 153 -1.67 6.65 -8.37
CA VAL A 153 -2.62 6.34 -9.44
C VAL A 153 -3.29 5.02 -9.14
N LEU A 154 -4.60 5.06 -8.95
CA LEU A 154 -5.39 3.89 -8.62
C LEU A 154 -6.34 3.55 -9.76
N LEU A 155 -6.43 2.26 -10.07
CA LEU A 155 -7.53 1.66 -10.80
C LEU A 155 -8.33 0.76 -9.89
N ALA A 156 -9.65 0.88 -9.95
CA ALA A 156 -10.54 0.01 -9.20
C ALA A 156 -11.73 -0.45 -10.02
N GLY A 157 -12.23 -1.64 -9.69
CA GLY A 157 -13.39 -2.21 -10.33
C GLY A 157 -13.61 -3.66 -9.91
N ARG A 158 -14.02 -4.50 -10.87
CA ARG A 158 -14.49 -5.87 -10.55
C ARG A 158 -13.97 -6.93 -11.50
N ASP A 159 -13.74 -8.10 -10.94
CA ASP A 159 -13.44 -9.32 -11.67
C ASP A 159 -14.73 -9.93 -12.28
N GLY A 160 -14.60 -10.99 -13.09
CA GLY A 160 -15.73 -11.66 -13.74
C GLY A 160 -16.74 -12.31 -12.78
N ASP A 161 -16.34 -12.55 -11.53
CA ASP A 161 -17.19 -13.03 -10.44
C ASP A 161 -17.79 -11.91 -9.58
N ASP A 162 -17.60 -10.65 -9.98
CA ASP A 162 -18.05 -9.43 -9.32
C ASP A 162 -17.28 -9.08 -8.02
N THR A 163 -16.19 -9.79 -7.72
CA THR A 163 -15.31 -9.46 -6.59
C THR A 163 -14.60 -8.12 -6.85
N PRO A 164 -14.55 -7.20 -5.86
CA PRO A 164 -13.79 -5.97 -6.01
C PRO A 164 -12.30 -6.27 -6.20
N ARG A 165 -11.65 -5.50 -7.06
CA ARG A 165 -10.22 -5.54 -7.37
C ARG A 165 -9.69 -4.13 -7.49
N SER A 166 -8.44 -3.95 -7.12
CA SER A 166 -7.72 -2.70 -7.36
C SER A 166 -6.30 -2.98 -7.82
N LEU A 167 -5.74 -1.98 -8.50
CA LEU A 167 -4.33 -1.90 -8.82
C LEU A 167 -3.89 -0.47 -8.57
N GLU A 168 -2.85 -0.32 -7.77
CA GLU A 168 -2.31 0.97 -7.38
C GLU A 168 -0.86 1.12 -7.83
N PHE A 169 -0.51 2.31 -8.30
CA PHE A 169 0.85 2.72 -8.62
C PHE A 169 1.20 3.92 -7.76
N GLN A 170 2.31 3.84 -7.03
CA GLN A 170 2.79 4.95 -6.21
C GLN A 170 4.23 5.31 -6.59
N ALA A 171 4.53 6.61 -6.55
CA ALA A 171 5.89 7.14 -6.60
C ALA A 171 6.00 8.34 -5.66
N CYS A 172 7.08 8.39 -4.88
CA CYS A 172 7.43 9.54 -4.06
C CYS A 172 8.08 10.62 -4.93
N ASP A 173 7.76 11.89 -4.65
CA ASP A 173 8.36 13.06 -5.26
C ASP A 173 9.74 13.31 -4.64
N PRO A 174 10.84 13.22 -5.41
CA PRO A 174 12.19 13.43 -4.89
C PRO A 174 12.44 14.85 -4.36
N SER A 175 11.55 15.81 -4.65
CA SER A 175 11.64 17.18 -4.13
C SER A 175 10.98 17.36 -2.76
N HIS A 176 10.29 16.34 -2.24
CA HIS A 176 9.63 16.40 -0.95
C HIS A 176 10.65 16.45 0.21
N GLU A 177 10.38 17.26 1.24
CA GLU A 177 11.34 17.50 2.34
C GLU A 177 11.71 16.24 3.15
N GLN A 178 10.84 15.23 3.13
CA GLN A 178 11.00 13.97 3.85
C GLN A 178 11.45 12.81 2.95
N TYR A 179 11.79 13.07 1.68
CA TYR A 179 12.21 12.04 0.75
C TYR A 179 13.54 11.41 1.18
N ASP A 180 13.55 10.09 1.33
CA ASP A 180 14.74 9.29 1.56
C ASP A 180 15.02 8.42 0.32
N PRO A 181 16.09 8.67 -0.46
CA PRO A 181 16.36 7.88 -1.65
C PRO A 181 16.64 6.40 -1.36
N ASP A 182 17.02 6.02 -0.14
CA ASP A 182 17.24 4.60 0.20
C ASP A 182 15.92 3.84 0.42
N ASP A 183 14.86 4.54 0.87
CA ASP A 183 13.55 3.96 1.22
C ASP A 183 12.44 4.28 0.21
N ASP A 184 12.49 5.46 -0.42
CA ASP A 184 11.47 6.03 -1.30
C ASP A 184 11.81 5.91 -2.81
N GLU A 185 13.01 5.42 -3.16
CA GLU A 185 13.34 5.10 -4.54
C GLU A 185 12.63 3.83 -5.01
N GLY A 186 11.49 4.01 -5.67
CA GLY A 186 10.85 2.89 -6.32
C GLY A 186 9.46 3.18 -6.84
N LEU A 187 9.04 2.31 -7.75
CA LEU A 187 7.64 2.15 -8.05
C LEU A 187 7.05 1.11 -7.11
N CYS A 188 6.06 1.48 -6.30
CA CYS A 188 5.28 0.53 -5.54
C CYS A 188 4.00 0.14 -6.30
N LEU A 189 3.73 -1.18 -6.34
CA LEU A 189 2.50 -1.76 -6.87
C LEU A 189 1.72 -2.40 -5.73
N LEU A 190 0.43 -2.10 -5.64
CA LEU A 190 -0.46 -2.72 -4.65
C LEU A 190 -1.71 -3.33 -5.30
N THR A 191 -2.23 -4.37 -4.65
CA THR A 191 -3.52 -5.02 -4.98
C THR A 191 -4.57 -4.73 -3.91
N GLU A 192 -5.78 -5.25 -4.08
CA GLU A 192 -6.87 -5.10 -3.10
C GLU A 192 -6.57 -5.73 -1.73
N GLU A 193 -5.59 -6.63 -1.65
CA GLU A 193 -5.16 -7.28 -0.41
C GLU A 193 -4.07 -6.48 0.32
N HIS A 194 -3.68 -5.32 -0.21
CA HIS A 194 -2.62 -4.45 0.29
C HIS A 194 -1.25 -5.13 0.35
N ALA A 195 -1.02 -6.16 -0.47
CA ALA A 195 0.32 -6.70 -0.67
C ALA A 195 1.14 -5.66 -1.47
N PRO A 196 2.22 -5.08 -0.92
CA PRO A 196 3.07 -4.18 -1.66
C PRO A 196 4.13 -4.98 -2.43
N SER A 197 4.45 -4.54 -3.65
CA SER A 197 5.63 -5.01 -4.38
C SER A 197 6.39 -3.83 -4.98
N PHE A 198 7.61 -3.64 -4.50
CA PHE A 198 8.50 -2.56 -4.92
C PHE A 198 9.32 -2.98 -6.14
N ASN A 199 9.38 -2.10 -7.14
CA ASN A 199 10.15 -2.31 -8.38
C ASN A 199 9.78 -3.61 -9.12
N GLY A 200 8.55 -4.08 -8.89
CA GLY A 200 8.02 -5.32 -9.45
C GLY A 200 7.55 -5.23 -10.91
N LEU A 201 7.58 -4.04 -11.51
CA LEU A 201 7.08 -3.78 -12.85
C LEU A 201 8.16 -4.00 -13.93
N LEU A 202 7.89 -4.87 -14.90
CA LEU A 202 8.73 -5.04 -16.09
C LEU A 202 8.25 -4.21 -17.28
N ALA A 203 6.93 -4.15 -17.50
CA ALA A 203 6.36 -3.39 -18.60
C ALA A 203 4.92 -2.97 -18.32
N LEU A 204 4.55 -1.81 -18.83
CA LEU A 204 3.18 -1.31 -18.79
C LEU A 204 2.78 -0.78 -20.16
N ARG A 205 1.60 -1.18 -20.62
CA ARG A 205 1.04 -0.75 -21.89
C ARG A 205 -0.42 -0.34 -21.74
N LEU A 206 -0.71 0.92 -22.01
CA LEU A 206 -2.08 1.44 -22.10
C LEU A 206 -2.50 1.49 -23.58
N ALA A 207 -3.43 0.62 -23.98
CA ALA A 207 -3.93 0.57 -25.34
C ALA A 207 -5.41 0.20 -25.41
N ARG A 208 -6.18 0.95 -26.20
CA ARG A 208 -7.56 0.62 -26.63
C ARG A 208 -8.46 0.11 -25.47
N GLY A 209 -8.59 0.90 -24.40
CA GLY A 209 -9.45 0.54 -23.27
C GLY A 209 -8.93 -0.65 -22.46
N SER A 210 -7.62 -0.90 -22.48
CA SER A 210 -6.98 -1.89 -21.63
C SER A 210 -5.61 -1.41 -21.16
N LEU A 211 -5.30 -1.69 -19.91
CA LEU A 211 -3.98 -1.57 -19.32
C LEU A 211 -3.41 -2.99 -19.18
N ARG A 212 -2.26 -3.23 -19.80
CA ARG A 212 -1.51 -4.48 -19.65
C ARG A 212 -0.30 -4.22 -18.80
N VAL A 213 -0.14 -5.02 -17.77
CA VAL A 213 0.93 -4.91 -16.79
C VAL A 213 1.68 -6.24 -16.82
N ARG A 214 3.00 -6.16 -16.94
CA ARG A 214 3.88 -7.31 -16.82
C ARG A 214 4.78 -7.11 -15.60
N LEU A 215 4.76 -8.10 -14.72
CA LEU A 215 5.46 -8.10 -13.45
C LEU A 215 6.67 -9.02 -13.51
N THR A 216 7.61 -8.83 -12.59
CA THR A 216 8.66 -9.80 -12.28
C THR A 216 8.02 -11.05 -11.65
N GLU A 217 8.74 -12.18 -11.68
CA GLU A 217 8.28 -13.41 -11.01
C GLU A 217 8.14 -13.17 -9.49
N ARG A 218 9.12 -12.52 -8.88
CA ARG A 218 9.09 -12.13 -7.46
C ARG A 218 7.85 -11.29 -7.12
N ALA A 219 7.57 -10.25 -7.89
CA ALA A 219 6.40 -9.41 -7.66
C ALA A 219 5.08 -10.17 -7.87
N THR A 220 5.07 -11.12 -8.80
CA THR A 220 3.91 -11.99 -9.03
C THR A 220 3.63 -12.84 -7.80
N GLU A 221 4.67 -13.40 -7.18
CA GLU A 221 4.57 -14.20 -5.96
C GLU A 221 4.18 -13.35 -4.75
N GLU A 222 4.84 -12.19 -4.54
CA GLU A 222 4.54 -11.23 -3.46
C GLU A 222 3.08 -10.77 -3.50
N LEU A 223 2.55 -10.51 -4.71
CA LEU A 223 1.17 -10.08 -4.91
C LEU A 223 0.16 -11.24 -4.96
N GLY A 224 0.59 -12.48 -4.73
CA GLY A 224 -0.29 -13.66 -4.75
C GLY A 224 -0.94 -13.93 -6.12
N LEU A 225 -0.35 -13.42 -7.19
CA LEU A 225 -0.89 -13.51 -8.55
C LEU A 225 -0.50 -14.85 -9.18
N ARG A 226 -1.39 -15.41 -9.99
CA ARG A 226 -1.14 -16.69 -10.70
C ARG A 226 -0.30 -16.52 -11.95
N SER A 227 -0.05 -15.28 -12.37
CA SER A 227 0.63 -14.97 -13.60
C SER A 227 1.27 -13.60 -13.54
N PRO A 228 2.47 -13.45 -14.15
CA PRO A 228 3.14 -12.16 -14.25
C PRO A 228 2.47 -11.20 -15.23
N ALA A 229 1.50 -11.66 -16.02
CA ALA A 229 0.78 -10.81 -16.96
C ALA A 229 -0.63 -10.53 -16.46
N LEU A 230 -0.90 -9.27 -16.14
CA LEU A 230 -2.19 -8.75 -15.71
C LEU A 230 -2.80 -7.89 -16.83
N THR A 231 -4.06 -8.11 -17.17
CA THR A 231 -4.80 -7.26 -18.11
C THR A 231 -6.01 -6.64 -17.42
N VAL A 232 -5.93 -5.34 -17.16
CA VAL A 232 -7.04 -4.53 -16.64
C VAL A 232 -7.81 -3.95 -17.82
N ARG A 233 -9.08 -4.32 -17.96
CA ARG A 233 -9.98 -3.68 -18.93
C ARG A 233 -10.46 -2.38 -18.35
N LEU A 234 -10.48 -1.32 -19.14
CA LEU A 234 -10.84 0.02 -18.72
C LEU A 234 -12.23 0.35 -19.27
N ARG A 235 -13.19 0.53 -18.37
CA ARG A 235 -14.50 1.12 -18.65
C ARG A 235 -14.57 2.51 -18.06
N LEU A 236 -13.61 3.31 -18.50
CA LEU A 236 -13.45 4.71 -18.12
C LEU A 236 -13.95 5.58 -19.27
N ASP A 237 -14.48 6.75 -18.93
CA ASP A 237 -14.77 7.76 -19.93
C ASP A 237 -13.49 8.41 -20.47
N ARG A 238 -13.65 9.38 -21.38
CA ARG A 238 -12.51 10.02 -22.03
C ARG A 238 -11.68 10.88 -21.07
N ALA A 239 -12.31 11.57 -20.13
CA ALA A 239 -11.64 12.43 -19.17
C ALA A 239 -10.86 11.58 -18.15
N GLU A 240 -11.50 10.53 -17.64
CA GLU A 240 -10.88 9.54 -16.75
C GLU A 240 -9.69 8.84 -17.41
N LEU A 241 -9.81 8.42 -18.67
CA LEU A 241 -8.70 7.80 -19.40
C LEU A 241 -7.54 8.77 -19.63
N ALA A 242 -7.84 10.07 -19.81
CA ALA A 242 -6.81 11.11 -19.92
C ALA A 242 -6.12 11.34 -18.57
N ALA A 243 -6.88 11.37 -17.48
CA ALA A 243 -6.35 11.49 -16.12
C ALA A 243 -5.45 10.29 -15.76
N LEU A 244 -5.89 9.06 -16.05
CA LEU A 244 -5.08 7.85 -15.90
C LEU A 244 -3.73 7.99 -16.62
N ARG A 245 -3.76 8.46 -17.86
CA ARG A 245 -2.55 8.59 -18.67
C ARG A 245 -1.59 9.61 -18.09
N ALA A 246 -2.09 10.80 -17.75
CA ALA A 246 -1.28 11.85 -17.16
C ALA A 246 -0.72 11.43 -15.79
N GLY A 247 -1.52 10.74 -14.98
CA GLY A 247 -1.09 10.19 -13.70
C GLY A 247 0.05 9.18 -13.87
N LEU A 248 -0.13 8.18 -14.74
CA LEU A 248 0.91 7.17 -14.98
C LEU A 248 2.19 7.79 -15.55
N ASP A 249 2.08 8.74 -16.49
CA ASP A 249 3.23 9.47 -17.05
C ASP A 249 4.02 10.18 -15.95
N ARG A 250 3.33 10.86 -15.03
CA ARG A 250 3.95 11.51 -13.86
C ARG A 250 4.59 10.49 -12.91
N VAL A 251 3.90 9.40 -12.56
CA VAL A 251 4.44 8.35 -11.67
C VAL A 251 5.78 7.83 -12.22
N PHE A 252 5.84 7.51 -13.51
CA PHE A 252 7.05 6.99 -14.14
C PHE A 252 8.13 8.06 -14.39
N THR A 253 7.76 9.34 -14.37
CA THR A 253 8.73 10.45 -14.43
C THR A 253 9.36 10.74 -13.07
N LEU A 254 8.59 10.61 -11.99
CA LEU A 254 9.08 10.81 -10.61
C LEU A 254 9.96 9.66 -10.13
N SER A 255 9.64 8.43 -10.54
CA SER A 255 10.40 7.25 -10.16
C SER A 255 11.79 7.24 -10.81
N THR A 256 12.84 7.40 -10.01
CA THR A 256 14.25 7.16 -10.38
C THR A 256 14.63 5.67 -10.36
N ALA A 257 13.67 4.79 -10.05
CA ALA A 257 13.87 3.35 -9.86
C ALA A 257 14.82 2.71 -10.89
N HIS A 258 15.78 1.94 -10.38
CA HIS A 258 16.77 1.21 -11.19
C HIS A 258 16.17 0.20 -12.18
N ALA A 259 14.91 -0.21 -11.97
CA ALA A 259 14.14 -0.91 -12.98
C ALA A 259 13.59 0.14 -13.95
N THR A 260 14.10 0.18 -15.18
CA THR A 260 13.49 0.93 -16.29
C THR A 260 12.42 0.06 -16.95
N PRO A 261 11.15 0.06 -16.48
CA PRO A 261 10.10 -0.69 -17.15
C PRO A 261 9.91 -0.16 -18.56
N THR A 262 9.50 -1.04 -19.48
CA THR A 262 9.08 -0.58 -20.80
C THR A 262 7.67 0.03 -20.70
N ILE A 263 7.56 1.34 -20.92
CA ILE A 263 6.30 2.08 -20.82
C ILE A 263 5.80 2.49 -22.20
N ASP A 264 4.57 2.09 -22.53
CA ASP A 264 3.83 2.56 -23.72
C ASP A 264 2.44 3.05 -23.28
N LEU A 265 2.31 4.36 -23.09
CA LEU A 265 1.03 4.99 -22.72
C LEU A 265 0.15 5.33 -23.94
N GLY A 266 0.61 5.01 -25.16
CA GLY A 266 -0.03 5.37 -26.42
C GLY A 266 -0.08 6.88 -26.72
N ALA A 267 -0.39 7.25 -27.95
CA ALA A 267 -0.52 8.66 -28.33
C ALA A 267 -1.80 9.30 -27.74
N PRO A 268 -1.77 10.55 -27.22
CA PRO A 268 -2.91 11.21 -26.57
C PRO A 268 -4.20 11.22 -27.40
N ASN A 269 -4.08 11.11 -28.73
CA ASN A 269 -5.16 11.28 -29.69
C ASN A 269 -5.50 10.01 -30.51
N ALA A 270 -5.07 8.81 -30.09
CA ALA A 270 -5.22 7.59 -30.90
C ALA A 270 -6.64 6.95 -30.92
N HIS A 271 -7.66 7.63 -30.39
CA HIS A 271 -9.04 7.14 -30.42
C HIS A 271 -9.80 7.73 -31.61
N ARG A 272 -9.75 7.03 -32.75
CA ARG A 272 -10.76 7.10 -33.81
C ARG A 272 -11.44 5.76 -33.93
#